data_AF-A0A969HNA9-F1
#
_entry.id   AF-A0A969HNA9-F1
#
_cell.length_a   1.000
_cell.length_b   1.000
_cell.length_c   1.000
_cell.angle_alpha   90.00
_cell.angle_beta   90.00
_cell.angle_gamma   90.00
#
_symmetry.space_group_name_H-M   'P 1'
#
loop_
_entity.id
_entity.type
_entity.pdbx_description
1 polymer ?
#
loop_
_entity_poly.entity_id
_entity_poly.type
_entity_poly.pdbx_seq_one_letter_code
_entity_poly.pdbx_strand_id
1 'polypeptide(L)'
;MHPEVGRALREKHWRQDIEMMKRANINSVRCSHYPPHPRFIELCDEYGLYVVDEVPFGFGDEQLANPDLLGSLLGRAENLIQRDRNHPSVIIWSVGNENPILNAVITVARY
;
A
#
# COMPACT_ATOMS: atom_id res chain seq x y z
N MET A 1 -10.84 5.97 6.67
CA MET A 1 -11.56 5.22 7.73
C MET A 1 -13.03 5.56 7.59
N HIS A 2 -13.93 4.56 7.60
CA HIS A 2 -15.37 4.82 7.51
C HIS A 2 -15.91 5.19 8.90
N PRO A 3 -16.78 6.21 9.05
CA PRO A 3 -17.25 6.67 10.36
C PRO A 3 -17.99 5.60 11.16
N GLU A 4 -18.70 4.69 10.50
CA GLU A 4 -19.51 3.67 11.19
C GLU A 4 -18.81 2.31 11.36
N VAL A 5 -17.91 1.94 10.44
CA VAL A 5 -17.32 0.58 10.40
C VAL A 5 -15.80 0.60 10.56
N GLY A 6 -15.20 1.76 10.82
CA GLY A 6 -13.77 1.91 11.00
C GLY A 6 -12.99 1.46 9.77
N ARG A 7 -12.13 0.44 9.94
CA ARG A 7 -11.34 -0.17 8.86
C ARG A 7 -12.03 -1.35 8.18
N ALA A 8 -13.18 -1.81 8.68
CA ALA A 8 -13.95 -2.93 8.12
C ALA A 8 -14.84 -2.48 6.95
N LEU A 9 -14.23 -1.79 5.97
CA LEU A 9 -14.91 -1.39 4.74
C LEU A 9 -15.35 -2.63 3.93
N ARG A 10 -16.26 -2.40 2.99
CA ARG A 10 -16.89 -3.41 2.12
C ARG A 10 -16.87 -2.84 0.71
N GLU A 11 -17.09 -3.68 -0.28
CA GLU A 11 -17.05 -3.28 -1.70
C GLU A 11 -17.87 -2.02 -2.02
N LYS A 12 -19.07 -1.89 -1.44
CA LYS A 12 -19.91 -0.68 -1.63
C LYS A 12 -19.20 0.63 -1.26
N HIS A 13 -18.37 0.62 -0.22
CA HIS A 13 -17.66 1.81 0.25
C HIS A 13 -16.53 2.15 -0.73
N TRP A 14 -15.77 1.15 -1.17
CA TRP A 14 -14.68 1.35 -2.13
C TRP A 14 -15.18 1.81 -3.51
N ARG A 15 -16.27 1.22 -4.01
CA ARG A 15 -16.89 1.66 -5.28
C ARG A 15 -17.33 3.12 -5.19
N GLN A 16 -17.98 3.50 -4.09
CA GLN A 16 -18.39 4.88 -3.86
C GLN A 16 -17.18 5.83 -3.89
N ASP A 17 -16.11 5.51 -3.16
CA ASP A 17 -14.89 6.33 -3.13
C ASP A 17 -14.25 6.47 -4.52
N ILE A 18 -14.11 5.36 -5.27
CA ILE A 18 -13.54 5.35 -6.62
C ILE A 18 -14.41 6.17 -7.58
N GLU A 19 -15.73 6.00 -7.57
CA GLU A 19 -16.63 6.77 -8.42
C GLU A 19 -16.56 8.27 -8.12
N MET A 20 -16.44 8.64 -6.84
CA MET A 20 -16.23 10.03 -6.44
C MET A 20 -14.89 10.57 -6.98
N MET A 21 -13.80 9.79 -6.87
CA MET A 21 -12.49 10.15 -7.44
C MET A 21 -12.58 10.39 -8.95
N LYS A 22 -13.20 9.46 -9.69
CA LYS A 22 -13.32 9.56 -11.16
C LYS A 22 -14.14 10.79 -11.59
N ARG A 23 -15.25 11.09 -10.88
CA ARG A 23 -16.04 12.31 -11.13
C ARG A 23 -15.25 13.60 -10.84
N ALA A 24 -14.27 13.53 -9.97
CA ALA A 24 -13.35 14.62 -9.64
C ALA A 24 -12.09 14.67 -10.54
N ASN A 25 -12.05 13.90 -11.64
CA ASN A 25 -10.90 13.78 -12.54
C ASN A 25 -9.61 13.25 -11.88
N ILE A 26 -9.71 12.56 -10.75
CA ILE A 26 -8.58 11.87 -10.13
C ILE A 26 -8.28 10.60 -10.92
N ASN A 27 -7.00 10.34 -11.17
CA ASN A 27 -6.53 9.18 -11.93
C ASN A 27 -5.55 8.28 -11.15
N SER A 28 -5.20 8.63 -9.92
CA SER A 28 -4.25 7.86 -9.12
C SER A 28 -4.61 7.83 -7.63
N VAL A 29 -4.13 6.80 -6.94
CA VAL A 29 -4.29 6.60 -5.50
C VAL A 29 -3.01 6.02 -4.90
N ARG A 30 -2.64 6.47 -3.71
CA ARG A 30 -1.59 5.86 -2.88
C ARG A 30 -2.20 5.13 -1.70
N CYS A 31 -1.81 3.87 -1.49
CA CYS A 31 -2.27 3.01 -0.40
C CYS A 31 -1.63 3.38 0.95
N SER A 32 -1.89 4.61 1.41
CA SER A 32 -1.35 5.14 2.67
C SER A 32 -1.91 4.42 3.91
N HIS A 33 -1.12 3.83 4.81
CA HIS A 33 0.31 3.46 4.68
C HIS A 33 0.47 1.94 4.87
N TYR A 34 -0.36 1.20 4.15
CA TYR A 34 -0.44 -0.25 4.21
C TYR A 34 -1.25 -0.77 3.01
N PRO A 35 -1.04 -2.03 2.61
CA PRO A 35 -1.79 -2.64 1.54
C PRO A 35 -3.28 -2.62 1.85
N PRO A 36 -4.14 -2.25 0.90
CA PRO A 36 -5.58 -2.27 1.09
C PRO A 36 -6.07 -3.73 1.04
N HIS A 37 -7.38 -3.90 1.22
CA HIS A 37 -8.04 -5.17 0.94
C HIS A 37 -7.84 -5.54 -0.55
N PRO A 38 -7.55 -6.80 -0.93
CA PRO A 38 -7.27 -7.19 -2.32
C PRO A 38 -8.35 -6.73 -3.32
N ARG A 39 -9.62 -6.86 -2.93
CA ARG A 39 -10.77 -6.38 -3.73
C ARG A 39 -10.69 -4.90 -4.12
N PHE A 40 -10.03 -4.04 -3.33
CA PHE A 40 -9.84 -2.64 -3.71
C PHE A 40 -8.90 -2.49 -4.92
N ILE A 41 -7.83 -3.30 -5.00
CA ILE A 41 -6.90 -3.27 -6.13
C ILE A 41 -7.58 -3.80 -7.38
N GLU A 42 -8.37 -4.88 -7.28
CA GLU A 42 -9.19 -5.38 -8.39
C GLU A 42 -10.14 -4.31 -8.94
N LEU A 43 -10.79 -3.52 -8.06
CA LEU A 43 -11.63 -2.40 -8.48
C LEU A 43 -10.81 -1.29 -9.15
N CYS A 44 -9.56 -1.06 -8.75
CA CYS A 44 -8.69 -0.11 -9.42
C CYS A 44 -8.34 -0.56 -10.85
N ASP A 45 -8.16 -1.87 -11.07
CA ASP A 45 -8.02 -2.43 -12.43
C ASP A 45 -9.30 -2.20 -13.26
N GLU A 46 -10.47 -2.49 -12.68
CA GLU A 46 -11.78 -2.35 -13.34
C GLU A 46 -12.09 -0.90 -13.75
N TYR A 47 -11.87 0.06 -12.84
CA TYR A 47 -12.24 1.48 -13.04
C TYR A 47 -11.14 2.34 -13.68
N GLY A 48 -9.92 1.79 -13.78
CA GLY A 48 -8.74 2.49 -14.29
C GLY A 48 -8.26 3.58 -13.34
N LEU A 49 -7.46 3.20 -12.35
CA LEU A 49 -6.67 4.08 -11.48
C LEU A 49 -5.21 3.62 -11.47
N TYR A 50 -4.28 4.57 -11.45
CA TYR A 50 -2.86 4.29 -11.18
C TYR A 50 -2.64 4.16 -9.67
N VAL A 51 -2.12 3.01 -9.24
CA VAL A 51 -1.95 2.68 -7.83
C VAL A 51 -0.48 2.74 -7.44
N VAL A 52 -0.20 3.48 -6.36
CA VAL A 52 1.04 3.36 -5.57
C VAL A 52 0.73 2.44 -4.39
N ASP A 53 1.22 1.21 -4.46
CA ASP A 53 1.01 0.22 -3.39
C ASP A 53 2.18 0.22 -2.42
N GLU A 54 1.89 0.12 -1.12
CA GLU A 54 2.85 0.51 -0.07
C GLU A 54 3.07 -0.59 0.96
N VAL A 55 4.35 -0.92 1.19
CA VAL A 55 4.74 -1.92 2.19
C VAL A 55 4.27 -1.46 3.58
N PRO A 56 3.63 -2.34 4.39
CA PRO A 56 2.99 -1.94 5.64
C PRO A 56 4.00 -1.76 6.78
N PHE A 57 4.94 -0.83 6.67
CA PHE A 57 5.69 -0.34 7.82
C PHE A 57 6.02 1.15 7.67
N GLY A 58 5.78 1.87 8.75
CA GLY A 58 6.02 3.29 8.81
C GLY A 58 6.09 3.79 10.23
N PHE A 59 6.44 5.06 10.40
CA PHE A 59 6.74 5.67 11.70
C PHE A 59 7.88 4.95 12.44
N GLY A 60 8.86 4.44 11.70
CA GLY A 60 10.04 3.81 12.28
C GLY A 60 10.97 4.82 12.91
N ASP A 61 11.82 4.33 13.80
CA ASP A 61 12.88 5.08 14.48
C ASP A 61 14.23 4.36 14.31
N GLU A 62 15.19 4.69 15.17
CA GLU A 62 16.52 4.06 15.21
C GLU A 62 16.48 2.54 15.43
N GLN A 63 15.39 1.98 15.94
CA GLN A 63 15.24 0.53 16.10
C GLN A 63 15.22 -0.20 14.76
N LEU A 64 14.89 0.47 13.65
CA LEU A 64 15.03 -0.11 12.31
C LEU A 64 16.49 -0.41 11.94
N ALA A 65 17.47 0.07 12.71
CA ALA A 65 18.87 -0.35 12.59
C ALA A 65 19.13 -1.75 13.20
N ASN A 66 18.19 -2.29 13.99
CA ASN A 66 18.31 -3.64 14.55
C ASN A 66 18.27 -4.68 13.41
N PRO A 67 19.37 -5.43 13.18
CA PRO A 67 19.42 -6.42 12.11
C PRO A 67 18.37 -7.52 12.25
N ASP A 68 17.90 -7.82 13.46
CA ASP A 68 16.90 -8.85 13.70
C ASP A 68 15.54 -8.50 13.08
N LEU A 69 15.28 -7.21 12.83
CA LEU A 69 14.04 -6.77 12.17
C LEU A 69 14.06 -6.95 10.66
N LEU A 70 15.25 -7.06 10.04
CA LEU A 70 15.38 -7.08 8.58
C LEU A 70 14.55 -8.19 7.93
N GLY A 71 14.56 -9.39 8.53
CA GLY A 71 13.76 -10.51 8.02
C GLY A 71 12.25 -10.21 8.03
N SER A 72 11.74 -9.56 9.09
CA SER A 72 10.33 -9.18 9.17
C SER A 72 9.97 -8.10 8.14
N LEU A 73 10.87 -7.11 7.94
CA LEU A 73 10.65 -6.03 6.98
C LEU A 73 10.66 -6.55 5.53
N LEU A 74 11.60 -7.42 5.18
CA LEU A 74 11.63 -8.10 3.88
C LEU A 74 10.38 -8.95 3.67
N GLY A 75 9.95 -9.70 4.68
CA GLY A 75 8.71 -10.48 4.60
C GLY A 75 7.46 -9.62 4.35
N ARG A 76 7.42 -8.37 4.84
CA ARG A 76 6.31 -7.44 4.53
C ARG A 76 6.31 -7.03 3.05
N ALA A 77 7.48 -6.73 2.49
CA ALA A 77 7.61 -6.36 1.07
C ALA A 77 7.31 -7.55 0.16
N GLU A 78 7.87 -8.73 0.47
CA GLU A 78 7.62 -9.97 -0.25
C GLU A 78 6.14 -10.31 -0.29
N ASN A 79 5.46 -10.32 0.86
CA ASN A 79 4.03 -10.66 0.92
C ASN A 79 3.17 -9.68 0.11
N LEU A 80 3.50 -8.38 0.13
CA LEU A 80 2.81 -7.39 -0.68
C LEU A 80 3.01 -7.66 -2.18
N ILE A 81 4.26 -7.72 -2.62
CA ILE A 81 4.60 -7.86 -4.04
C ILE A 81 4.08 -9.18 -4.60
N GLN A 82 4.23 -10.29 -3.87
CA GLN A 82 3.73 -11.60 -4.32
C GLN A 82 2.21 -11.61 -4.49
N ARG A 83 1.49 -10.90 -3.60
CA ARG A 83 0.03 -10.77 -3.66
C ARG A 83 -0.40 -9.94 -4.87
N ASP A 84 0.22 -8.77 -5.07
CA ASP A 84 -0.38 -7.73 -5.93
C ASP A 84 0.34 -7.50 -7.27
N ARG A 85 1.49 -8.15 -7.55
CA ARG A 85 2.29 -7.96 -8.78
C ARG A 85 1.58 -8.20 -10.12
N ASN A 86 0.45 -8.89 -10.11
CA ASN A 86 -0.31 -9.19 -11.32
C ASN A 86 -1.41 -8.15 -11.62
N HIS A 87 -1.57 -7.13 -10.77
CA HIS A 87 -2.55 -6.08 -10.97
C HIS A 87 -1.98 -4.97 -11.87
N PRO A 88 -2.53 -4.76 -13.08
CA PRO A 88 -2.03 -3.73 -14.00
C PRO A 88 -2.20 -2.30 -13.47
N SER A 89 -3.12 -2.07 -12.52
CA SER A 89 -3.27 -0.77 -11.87
C SER A 89 -2.07 -0.40 -11.00
N VAL A 90 -1.32 -1.37 -10.45
CA VAL A 90 -0.17 -1.11 -9.60
C VAL A 90 1.04 -0.73 -10.45
N ILE A 91 1.41 0.55 -10.40
CA ILE A 91 2.50 1.11 -11.21
C ILE A 91 3.74 1.48 -10.42
N ILE A 92 3.62 1.64 -9.09
CA ILE A 92 4.72 2.00 -8.19
C ILE A 92 4.59 1.19 -6.90
N TRP A 93 5.70 0.60 -6.45
CA TRP A 93 5.86 0.05 -5.11
C TRP A 93 6.54 1.07 -4.20
N SER A 94 5.90 1.41 -3.08
CA SER A 94 6.44 2.29 -2.05
C SER A 94 6.99 1.48 -0.88
N VAL A 95 8.22 1.76 -0.47
CA VAL A 95 8.92 1.02 0.60
C VAL A 95 8.29 1.22 1.99
N GLY A 96 7.43 2.21 2.19
CA GLY A 96 6.82 2.52 3.47
C GLY A 96 6.64 4.03 3.67
N ASN A 97 6.48 4.47 4.91
CA ASN A 97 6.19 5.87 5.22
C ASN A 97 6.89 6.35 6.50
N GLU A 98 7.47 7.56 6.48
CA GLU A 98 8.06 8.19 7.69
C GLU A 98 9.07 7.28 8.41
N ASN A 99 9.94 6.62 7.65
CA ASN A 99 11.05 5.84 8.17
C ASN A 99 12.37 6.61 7.96
N PRO A 100 13.34 6.53 8.89
CA PRO A 100 14.67 7.04 8.66
C PRO A 100 15.34 6.28 7.50
N ILE A 101 16.27 6.96 6.81
CA ILE A 101 17.06 6.35 5.73
C ILE A 101 18.18 5.50 6.35
N LEU A 102 17.85 4.25 6.68
CA LEU A 102 18.76 3.27 7.26
C LEU A 102 19.00 2.10 6.29
N ASN A 103 20.08 1.35 6.52
CA ASN A 103 20.45 0.20 5.68
C ASN A 103 19.31 -0.81 5.54
N ALA A 104 18.55 -1.08 6.60
CA ALA A 104 17.40 -1.99 6.53
C ALA A 104 16.33 -1.48 5.57
N VAL A 105 15.96 -0.19 5.64
CA VAL A 105 14.98 0.43 4.75
C VAL A 105 15.47 0.44 3.30
N ILE A 106 16.74 0.79 3.07
CA ILE A 106 17.36 0.74 1.73
C ILE A 106 17.36 -0.70 1.17
N THR A 107 17.59 -1.69 2.04
CA THR A 107 17.60 -3.10 1.63
C THR A 107 16.21 -3.54 1.19
N VAL A 108 15.17 -3.15 1.93
CA VAL A 108 13.78 -3.44 1.56
C VAL A 108 13.38 -2.70 0.28
N ALA A 109 13.85 -1.47 0.07
CA ALA A 109 13.60 -0.71 -1.16
C ALA A 109 14.21 -1.34 -2.43
N ARG A 110 15.16 -2.28 -2.27
CA ARG A 110 15.84 -2.98 -3.37
C ARG A 110 15.29 -4.38 -3.63
N TYR A 111 14.31 -4.82 -2.86
CA TYR A 111 13.60 -6.08 -3.09
C TYR A 111 12.83 -6.02 -4.40
#